data_AF-A0A0G1YP60-F1
#
_entry.id   AF-A0A0G1YP60-F1
#
_cell.length_a   1.000
_cell.length_b   1.000
_cell.length_c   1.000
_cell.angle_alpha   90.00
_cell.angle_beta   90.00
_cell.angle_gamma   90.00
#
_symmetry.space_group_name_H-M   'P 1'
#
loop_
_entity.id
_entity.type
_entity.pdbx_description
1 polymer ?
#
loop_
_entity_poly.entity_id
_entity_poly.type
_entity_poly.pdbx_seq_one_letter_code
_entity_poly.pdbx_strand_id
1 'polypeptide(L)' 'MDERFNRTLKDEFISLGNAVTDCALFNQKLTEWLVEYNFHRPHQALGYEVPVEYHYKHQKVLPMSPSSTLS' A
#
# COMPACT_ATOMS: atom_id res chain seq x y z
N MET A 1 8.86 -3.36 4.02
CA MET A 1 8.57 -2.13 3.26
C MET A 1 9.51 -2.10 2.08
N ASP A 2 8.98 -2.26 0.87
CA ASP A 2 9.76 -2.39 -0.36
C ASP A 2 10.43 -1.05 -0.74
N GLU A 3 11.75 -1.07 -0.94
CA GLU A 3 12.51 0.11 -1.37
C GLU A 3 11.98 0.67 -2.72
N ARG A 4 11.49 -0.22 -3.59
CA ARG A 4 10.85 0.14 -4.86
C ARG A 4 9.57 0.95 -4.67
N PHE A 5 8.72 0.59 -3.71
CA PHE A 5 7.49 1.32 -3.44
C PHE A 5 7.80 2.75 -3.01
N ASN A 6 8.75 2.93 -2.08
CA ASN A 6 9.15 4.26 -1.62
C ASN A 6 9.74 5.11 -2.74
N ARG A 7 10.46 4.51 -3.69
CA ARG A 7 10.95 5.22 -4.88
C ARG A 7 9.80 5.66 -5.77
N THR A 8 8.86 4.76 -6.09
CA THR A 8 7.69 5.10 -6.90
C THR A 8 6.83 6.19 -6.26
N LEU A 9 6.62 6.11 -4.95
CA LEU A 9 5.92 7.16 -4.20
C LEU A 9 6.63 8.51 -4.33
N LYS A 10 7.97 8.54 -4.22
CA LYS A 10 8.73 9.77 -4.41
C LYS A 10 8.61 10.31 -5.83
N ASP A 11 8.82 9.47 -6.84
CA ASP A 11 8.87 9.89 -8.23
C ASP A 11 7.49 10.27 -8.80
N GLU A 12 6.44 9.55 -8.42
CA GLU A 12 5.11 9.72 -9.01
C GLU A 12 4.15 10.56 -8.15
N PHE A 13 4.35 10.64 -6.83
CA PHE A 13 3.46 11.43 -5.96
C PHE A 13 4.15 12.69 -5.47
N ILE A 14 5.31 12.56 -4.82
CA ILE A 14 6.02 13.68 -4.19
C ILE A 14 6.61 14.64 -5.23
N SER A 15 7.31 14.13 -6.24
CA SER A 15 7.94 14.93 -7.30
C SER A 15 6.93 15.70 -8.16
N LEU A 16 5.66 15.29 -8.19
CA LEU A 16 4.58 16.03 -8.85
C LEU A 16 4.03 17.20 -8.00
N GLY A 17 4.66 17.51 -6.86
CA GLY A 17 4.28 18.64 -6.02
C GLY A 17 3.17 18.33 -5.02
N ASN A 18 2.87 17.04 -4.77
CA ASN A 18 1.88 16.68 -3.75
C ASN A 18 2.41 16.74 -2.32
N ALA A 19 3.70 17.09 -2.11
CA ALA A 19 4.27 17.38 -0.80
C ALA A 19 3.78 18.74 -0.25
N VAL A 20 2.49 18.78 0.08
CA VAL A 20 1.85 19.94 0.70
C VAL A 20 2.10 19.96 2.21
N THR A 21 2.23 21.16 2.79
CA THR A 21 2.46 21.35 4.23
C THR A 21 1.23 21.03 5.07
N ASP A 22 0.04 21.15 4.50
CA ASP A 22 -1.21 20.77 5.16
C ASP A 22 -1.31 19.25 5.26
N CYS A 23 -1.24 18.73 6.48
CA CYS A 23 -1.23 17.30 6.73
C CYS A 23 -2.56 16.63 6.33
N ALA A 24 -3.69 17.29 6.53
CA ALA A 24 -5.00 16.71 6.20
C ALA A 24 -5.15 16.56 4.68
N LEU A 25 -4.80 17.60 3.93
CA LEU A 25 -4.81 17.58 2.47
C LEU A 25 -3.78 16.61 1.90
N PHE A 26 -2.58 16.55 2.50
CA PHE A 26 -1.57 15.57 2.12
C PHE A 26 -2.09 14.14 2.27
N ASN A 27 -2.67 13.81 3.43
CA ASN A 27 -3.19 12.48 3.72
C ASN A 27 -4.36 12.11 2.80
N GLN A 28 -5.23 13.06 2.47
CA GLN A 28 -6.31 12.83 1.52
C GLN A 28 -5.76 12.44 0.14
N LYS A 29 -4.87 13.27 -0.42
CA LYS A 29 -4.26 13.01 -1.74
C LYS A 29 -3.45 11.71 -1.75
N LEU A 30 -2.72 11.44 -0.67
CA LEU A 30 -1.95 10.22 -0.54
C LEU A 30 -2.86 9.00 -0.48
N THR A 31 -3.99 9.09 0.22
CA THR A 31 -4.98 8.00 0.30
C THR A 31 -5.56 7.70 -1.08
N GLU A 32 -5.97 8.72 -1.83
CA GLU A 32 -6.47 8.56 -3.20
C GLU A 32 -5.42 7.88 -4.10
N TRP A 33 -4.16 8.33 -4.03
CA TRP A 33 -3.07 7.71 -4.77
C TRP A 33 -2.80 6.25 -4.36
N LEU A 34 -2.88 5.94 -3.05
CA LEU A 34 -2.71 4.59 -2.53
C LEU A 34 -3.84 3.66 -2.96
N VAL A 35 -5.08 4.15 -3.06
CA VAL A 35 -6.20 3.35 -3.57
C VAL A 35 -5.92 2.96 -5.02
N GLU A 36 -5.55 3.92 -5.87
CA GLU A 36 -5.20 3.64 -7.26
C GLU A 36 -4.04 2.65 -7.38
N TYR A 37 -2.95 2.89 -6.62
CA TYR A 37 -1.77 2.03 -6.64
C TYR A 37 -2.09 0.59 -6.19
N ASN A 38 -2.84 0.42 -5.09
CA ASN A 38 -3.03 -0.91 -4.49
C ASN A 38 -4.18 -1.71 -5.10
N PHE A 39 -5.21 -1.05 -5.67
CA PHE A 39 -6.43 -1.71 -6.11
C PHE A 39 -6.64 -1.70 -7.62
N HIS A 40 -6.02 -0.78 -8.35
CA HIS A 40 -6.29 -0.61 -9.78
C HIS A 40 -5.06 -0.82 -10.67
N ARG A 41 -3.86 -0.50 -10.17
CA ARG A 41 -2.64 -0.59 -10.98
C ARG A 41 -2.06 -2.01 -11.03
N PRO A 42 -2.02 -2.66 -12.21
CA PRO A 42 -1.34 -3.95 -12.35
C PRO A 42 0.18 -3.77 -12.32
N HIS A 43 0.88 -4.60 -11.56
CA HIS A 43 2.33 -4.52 -11.40
C HIS A 43 3.03 -5.67 -12.11
N GLN A 44 3.92 -5.37 -13.06
CA GLN A 44 4.69 -6.40 -13.78
C GLN A 44 5.48 -7.32 -12.83
N ALA A 45 6.03 -6.75 -11.76
CA ALA A 45 6.76 -7.52 -10.74
C ALA A 45 5.88 -8.53 -9.99
N LEU A 46 4.56 -8.32 -9.99
CA LEU A 46 3.55 -9.20 -9.39
C LEU A 46 2.81 -10.04 -10.45
N GLY A 47 3.36 -10.17 -11.66
CA GLY A 47 2.69 -10.90 -12.74
C GLY A 47 1.46 -10.19 -13.31
N TYR A 48 1.45 -8.85 -13.30
CA TYR A 48 0.32 -7.99 -13.68
C TYR A 48 -0.88 -8.06 -12.74
N GLU A 49 -0.71 -8.57 -11.53
CA GLU A 49 -1.71 -8.47 -10.47
C GLU A 49 -1.60 -7.10 -9.76
N VAL A 50 -2.71 -6.68 -9.16
CA VAL A 50 -2.72 -5.53 -8.24
C VAL A 50 -2.18 -5.96 -6.87
N PRO A 51 -1.54 -5.07 -6.09
CA PRO A 51 -0.92 -5.43 -4.81
C PRO A 51 -1.88 -6.10 -3.83
N VAL A 52 -3.14 -5.67 -3.79
CA VAL A 52 -4.15 -6.27 -2.93
C VAL A 52 -4.45 -7.73 -3.29
N GLU A 53 -4.59 -8.05 -4.57
CA GLU A 53 -4.85 -9.41 -5.04
C GLU A 53 -3.66 -10.33 -4.79
N TYR A 54 -2.45 -9.83 -5.08
CA TYR A 54 -1.22 -10.56 -4.79
C TYR A 54 -1.12 -10.88 -3.30
N HIS A 55 -1.43 -9.92 -2.43
CA HIS A 55 -1.43 -10.14 -0.98
C HIS A 55 -2.43 -11.22 -0.58
N TYR A 56 -3.69 -11.15 -1.02
CA TYR A 56 -4.70 -12.18 -0.72
C TYR A 56 -4.27 -13.58 -1.18
N LYS A 57 -3.63 -13.70 -2.35
CA LYS A 57 -3.16 -14.99 -2.89
C LYS A 57 -1.98 -15.57 -2.12
N HIS A 58 -1.12 -14.72 -1.56
CA HIS A 58 0.13 -15.14 -0.91
C HIS A 58 0.07 -15.07 0.63
N GLN A 59 -1.00 -14.54 1.21
CA GLN A 59 -1.21 -14.53 2.64
C GLN A 59 -1.47 -15.96 3.14
N LYS A 60 -0.40 -16.66 3.52
CA LYS A 60 -0.49 -17.81 4.43
C LYS A 60 -0.89 -17.27 5.80
N VAL A 61 -2.19 -17.14 6.05
CA VAL A 61 -2.67 -16.89 7.40
C VAL A 61 -2.25 -18.07 8.27
N LEU A 62 -1.48 -17.80 9.32
CA LEU A 62 -1.24 -18.81 10.35
C LEU A 62 -2.59 -19.11 11.03
N PRO A 63 -2.85 -20.37 11.44
CA PRO A 63 -4.01 -20.65 12.26
C PRO A 63 -3.95 -19.76 13.50
N MET A 64 -5.02 -18.99 13.71
CA MET A 64 -5.15 -18.07 14.83
C MET A 64 -5.16 -18.91 16.12
N SER A 65 -4.08 -18.85 16.91
CA SER A 65 -4.07 -19.49 18.22
C SER A 65 -4.92 -18.66 19.18
N PRO A 66 -5.90 -19.25 19.89
CA PRO A 66 -6.67 -18.51 20.88
C PRO A 66 -5.74 -18.19 22.06
N SER A 67 -5.34 -16.93 22.21
CA SER A 67 -4.74 -16.43 23.44
C SER A 67 -5.86 -16.14 24.44
N SER A 68 -5.99 -17.01 25.44
CA SER A 68 -6.86 -16.76 26.60
C SER A 68 -6.05 -16.03 27.66
N THR A 69 -6.41 -14.78 27.98
CA THR A 69 -5.93 -14.11 29.19
C THR A 69 -6.92 -14.43 30.30
N LEU A 70 -6.61 -15.44 31.13
CA LEU A 70 -7.27 -15.62 32.41
C LEU A 70 -6.97 -14.37 33.27
N SER A 71 -8.02 -13.67 33.67
CA SER A 71 -7.99 -12.51 34.57
C SER A 71 -7.87 -12.95 36.01
#